data_AF-W3XLN6-F1
#
_entry.id   AF-W3XLN6-F1
#
_cell.length_a   1.000
_cell.length_b   1.000
_cell.length_c   1.000
_cell.angle_alpha   90.00
_cell.angle_beta   90.00
_cell.angle_gamma   90.00
#
_symmetry.space_group_name_H-M   'P 1'
#
loop_
_entity.id
_entity.type
_entity.pdbx_description
1 polymer ?
#
loop_
_entity_poly.entity_id
_entity_poly.type
_entity_poly.pdbx_seq_one_letter_code
_entity_poly.pdbx_strand_id
1 'polypeptide(L)'
;MSSKITIISDLDQLKVDLHADKHPSKTIIENNALSESVWRVDNDQSSAEITSKDGSVKYLVRGELVVKDQVSSSSQTAKAPCVILIPKGSQVSTTQSEDCKIIHINSSAADQLLSRYGDYEKRLEELIDRFIAANPTSEANAKRATSALPGGNTRTVLHSSPFPLIIKSGQGCSVTSAEGVDYVDLISEYSACMFGHSHPAILDAIQRAASIGINLSGVTEYEVQFAELVKKRFPSMELMRFCNSGTEANTMALAAALHYTKKRKVLVFLGGYHGGTLAFAKEHDPVRLPHEFVIGTYNDVEGTRKLMDSSIGAILVEPMKSAGGMIPGTREFLSYLREAATACGAVLIFDEVVTSRLHYHGLQGYHDITPDMTTLGKYIGGGFAFGAFGGRQEIMATFDPASPSAISHSGTYNNNIFTMIAGIAGCHILGTEEISRTNELGDLLRDGINEAVTSRGSKAIWATGHGSAIGLHFESEIVKDCFYFELLERKIMIGRRGFTSLNIMHKKEHMEQVLEVIVSLLDRYDTYSTSK
;
A
#
# COMPACT_ATOMS: atom_id res chain seq x y z
N MET A 1 -11.87 21.71 -2.90
CA MET A 1 -12.54 22.04 -1.61
C MET A 1 -12.93 23.51 -1.63
N SER A 2 -14.02 23.93 -1.01
CA SER A 2 -14.41 25.34 -0.98
C SER A 2 -13.92 25.98 0.32
N SER A 3 -13.46 27.24 0.28
CA SER A 3 -13.22 28.07 1.47
C SER A 3 -14.52 28.40 2.22
N LYS A 4 -15.67 28.09 1.62
CA LYS A 4 -16.99 28.46 2.12
C LYS A 4 -17.40 27.64 3.35
N ILE A 5 -17.90 28.34 4.36
CA ILE A 5 -18.61 27.72 5.47
C ILE A 5 -19.95 27.18 4.97
N THR A 6 -20.25 25.93 5.32
CA THR A 6 -21.48 25.27 4.91
C THR A 6 -22.35 25.02 6.12
N ILE A 7 -23.63 25.40 6.05
CA ILE A 7 -24.64 25.10 7.06
C ILE A 7 -25.53 23.97 6.55
N ILE A 8 -25.67 22.92 7.36
CA ILE A 8 -26.48 21.74 7.05
C ILE A 8 -27.63 21.66 8.05
N SER A 9 -28.87 21.82 7.58
CA SER A 9 -30.07 21.94 8.44
C SER A 9 -30.97 20.69 8.48
N ASP A 10 -30.64 19.64 7.74
CA ASP A 10 -31.35 18.34 7.74
C ASP A 10 -30.40 17.25 8.29
N LEU A 11 -30.61 16.86 9.56
CA LEU A 11 -29.71 15.95 10.28
C LEU A 11 -30.07 14.46 10.12
N ASP A 12 -31.28 14.12 9.64
CA ASP A 12 -31.68 12.71 9.47
C ASP A 12 -30.90 12.02 8.33
N GLN A 13 -30.23 12.81 7.48
CA GLN A 13 -29.36 12.35 6.39
C GLN A 13 -27.86 12.33 6.77
N LEU A 14 -27.49 12.70 8.01
CA LEU A 14 -26.11 12.66 8.53
C LEU A 14 -25.70 11.27 9.05
N LYS A 15 -26.48 10.22 8.74
CA LYS A 15 -26.00 8.83 8.82
C LYS A 15 -24.87 8.65 7.80
N VAL A 16 -23.69 9.03 8.25
CA VAL A 16 -22.36 8.86 7.69
C VAL A 16 -22.31 7.93 6.48
N ASP A 17 -22.36 8.52 5.29
CA ASP A 17 -21.71 7.96 4.11
C ASP A 17 -21.10 9.11 3.30
N LEU A 18 -19.77 9.19 3.31
CA LEU A 18 -18.96 10.29 2.74
C LEU A 18 -18.69 10.12 1.24
N HIS A 19 -19.57 9.42 0.52
CA HIS A 19 -19.47 9.26 -0.93
C HIS A 19 -20.84 9.33 -1.60
N ALA A 20 -21.34 10.54 -1.87
CA ALA A 20 -22.15 10.84 -3.06
C ALA A 20 -22.54 12.33 -3.10
N ASP A 21 -22.22 12.97 -4.22
CA ASP A 21 -22.93 14.15 -4.69
C ASP A 21 -24.42 13.83 -4.90
N LYS A 22 -25.26 14.24 -3.94
CA LYS A 22 -26.68 14.54 -4.18
C LYS A 22 -27.04 15.78 -3.36
N HIS A 23 -27.57 16.78 -4.05
CA HIS A 23 -27.90 18.11 -3.51
C HIS A 23 -28.91 18.03 -2.34
N PRO A 24 -28.50 18.38 -1.11
CA PRO A 24 -29.41 18.72 -0.01
C PRO A 24 -29.94 20.15 -0.19
N SER A 25 -30.86 20.58 0.67
CA SER A 25 -31.07 22.00 0.99
C SER A 25 -29.84 22.57 1.72
N LYS A 26 -28.72 22.70 1.00
CA LYS A 26 -27.50 23.37 1.45
C LYS A 26 -27.70 24.87 1.31
N THR A 27 -27.61 25.61 2.41
CA THR A 27 -27.33 27.04 2.32
C THR A 27 -25.82 27.20 2.33
N ILE A 28 -25.25 27.44 1.16
CA ILE A 28 -23.84 27.77 1.00
C ILE A 28 -23.71 29.28 1.22
N ILE A 29 -22.94 29.69 2.23
CA ILE A 29 -22.64 31.10 2.44
C ILE A 29 -21.41 31.44 1.61
N GLU A 30 -21.61 32.23 0.56
CA GLU A 30 -20.53 32.70 -0.29
C GLU A 30 -19.97 34.00 0.28
N ASN A 31 -18.69 33.99 0.67
CA ASN A 31 -17.96 35.23 0.95
C ASN A 31 -16.62 35.17 0.21
N ASN A 32 -16.29 36.25 -0.51
CA ASN A 32 -15.05 36.39 -1.27
C ASN A 32 -13.87 36.88 -0.41
N ALA A 33 -14.07 37.09 0.90
CA ALA A 33 -13.02 37.52 1.83
C ALA A 33 -13.22 36.82 3.19
N LEU A 34 -12.59 35.67 3.40
CA LEU A 34 -12.76 34.87 4.61
C LEU A 34 -11.69 35.14 5.69
N SER A 35 -10.75 36.05 5.46
CA SER A 35 -9.55 36.21 6.29
C SER A 35 -9.85 36.39 7.79
N GLU A 36 -10.96 37.04 8.16
CA GLU A 36 -11.49 37.07 9.53
C GLU A 36 -13.03 37.11 9.52
N SER A 37 -13.68 36.19 10.23
CA SER A 37 -15.14 36.16 10.40
C SER A 37 -15.54 35.86 11.84
N VAL A 38 -16.60 36.52 12.31
CA VAL A 38 -17.14 36.40 13.68
C VAL A 38 -18.58 35.95 13.60
N TRP A 39 -18.93 34.88 14.29
CA TRP A 39 -20.21 34.18 14.19
C TRP A 39 -20.87 34.17 15.56
N ARG A 40 -22.16 34.49 15.66
CA ARG A 40 -22.91 34.46 16.93
C ARG A 40 -23.97 33.37 16.89
N VAL A 41 -24.08 32.60 17.97
CA VAL A 41 -25.04 31.51 18.16
C VAL A 41 -25.83 31.83 19.42
N ASP A 42 -27.10 32.19 19.29
CA ASP A 42 -27.96 32.53 20.43
C ASP A 42 -28.57 31.26 21.06
N ASN A 43 -28.82 31.29 22.38
CA ASN A 43 -29.43 30.21 23.18
C ASN A 43 -28.68 28.86 23.19
N ASP A 44 -27.35 28.87 23.07
CA ASP A 44 -26.53 27.66 23.07
C ASP A 44 -26.08 27.25 24.49
N GLN A 45 -26.72 26.21 25.05
CA GLN A 45 -26.35 25.63 26.35
C GLN A 45 -25.49 24.35 26.25
N SER A 46 -25.20 23.81 25.05
CA SER A 46 -24.49 22.50 24.95
C SER A 46 -23.86 22.13 23.60
N SER A 47 -23.47 23.07 22.73
CA SER A 47 -22.78 22.71 21.48
C SER A 47 -21.47 21.97 21.73
N ALA A 48 -21.32 20.79 21.11
CA ALA A 48 -20.08 20.02 21.11
C ALA A 48 -19.28 20.35 19.85
N GLU A 49 -17.98 20.63 20.03
CA GLU A 49 -17.02 20.66 18.93
C GLU A 49 -16.67 19.22 18.54
N ILE A 50 -16.78 18.91 17.26
CA ILE A 50 -16.44 17.60 16.71
C ILE A 50 -15.41 17.82 15.60
N THR A 51 -14.17 17.41 15.83
CA THR A 51 -13.16 17.35 14.76
C THR A 51 -13.33 16.06 13.97
N SER A 52 -13.51 16.15 12.64
CA SER A 52 -13.55 14.95 11.80
C SER A 52 -12.16 14.42 11.46
N LYS A 53 -12.10 13.16 11.00
CA LYS A 53 -10.85 12.47 10.60
C LYS A 53 -10.05 13.22 9.53
N ASP A 54 -10.70 14.07 8.72
CA ASP A 54 -10.06 14.89 7.70
C ASP A 54 -9.43 16.19 8.24
N GLY A 55 -9.67 16.52 9.52
CA GLY A 55 -9.21 17.74 10.19
C GLY A 55 -10.12 18.96 10.03
N SER A 56 -11.32 18.81 9.44
CA SER A 56 -12.33 19.87 9.48
C SER A 56 -13.04 19.93 10.83
N VAL A 57 -13.47 21.13 11.24
CA VAL A 57 -14.15 21.37 12.53
C VAL A 57 -15.65 21.46 12.28
N LYS A 58 -16.43 20.68 13.04
CA LYS A 58 -17.89 20.66 12.97
C LYS A 58 -18.47 21.15 14.28
N TYR A 59 -19.33 22.15 14.21
CA TYR A 59 -20.12 22.61 15.36
C TYR A 59 -21.57 22.16 15.20
N LEU A 60 -22.06 21.33 16.14
CA LEU A 60 -23.47 20.96 16.21
C LEU A 60 -24.23 22.01 17.00
N VAL A 61 -25.18 22.69 16.36
CA VAL A 61 -25.99 23.75 16.96
C VAL A 61 -27.41 23.23 17.21
N ARG A 62 -27.87 23.30 18.47
CA ARG A 62 -29.20 22.82 18.90
C ARG A 62 -30.24 23.94 19.11
N GLY A 63 -29.86 25.21 18.96
CA GLY A 63 -30.73 26.40 19.06
C GLY A 63 -30.87 27.17 17.73
N GLU A 64 -31.69 28.23 17.71
CA GLU A 64 -31.81 29.08 16.51
C GLU A 64 -30.48 29.75 16.16
N LEU A 65 -30.03 29.56 14.92
CA LEU A 65 -28.78 30.12 14.44
C LEU A 65 -29.07 31.41 13.68
N VAL A 66 -28.59 32.55 14.18
CA VAL A 66 -28.56 33.81 13.42
C VAL A 66 -27.11 34.10 13.03
N VAL A 67 -26.75 33.73 11.81
CA VAL A 67 -25.49 34.10 11.19
C VAL A 67 -25.50 35.60 10.94
N LYS A 68 -24.50 36.32 11.45
CA LYS A 68 -24.25 37.72 11.10
C LYS A 68 -22.79 37.87 10.72
N ASP A 69 -22.55 38.19 9.46
CA ASP A 69 -21.23 38.57 9.00
C ASP A 69 -20.99 40.04 9.36
N GLN A 70 -20.03 40.32 10.23
CA GLN A 70 -19.71 41.68 10.65
C GLN A 70 -18.93 42.49 9.60
N VAL A 71 -18.40 41.84 8.55
CA VAL A 71 -17.68 42.50 7.46
C VAL A 71 -18.64 42.82 6.31
N SER A 72 -19.48 41.87 5.89
CA SER A 72 -20.46 42.10 4.80
C SER A 72 -21.81 42.64 5.26
N SER A 73 -22.05 42.72 6.58
CA SER A 73 -23.35 43.06 7.18
C SER A 73 -24.51 42.14 6.77
N SER A 74 -24.22 40.99 6.16
CA SER A 74 -25.23 40.00 5.78
C SER A 74 -25.65 39.17 6.98
N SER A 75 -26.94 38.83 7.05
CA SER A 75 -27.46 37.93 8.09
C SER A 75 -28.31 36.82 7.50
N GLN A 76 -28.11 35.60 7.98
CA GLN A 76 -28.92 34.45 7.60
C GLN A 76 -29.34 33.66 8.83
N THR A 77 -30.60 33.25 8.86
CA THR A 77 -31.12 32.43 9.97
C THR A 77 -31.25 30.98 9.52
N ALA A 78 -30.66 30.05 10.26
CA ALA A 78 -30.86 28.62 10.06
C ALA A 78 -31.66 28.03 11.23
N LYS A 79 -32.61 27.14 10.91
CA LYS A 79 -33.42 26.43 11.91
C LYS A 79 -32.63 25.28 12.50
N ALA A 80 -32.61 25.17 13.82
CA ALA A 80 -32.02 24.02 14.51
C ALA A 80 -32.83 22.73 14.33
N PRO A 81 -32.18 21.56 14.45
CA PRO A 81 -30.75 21.38 14.68
C PRO A 81 -29.93 21.46 13.37
N CYS A 82 -28.75 22.08 13.39
CA CYS A 82 -27.90 22.24 12.20
C CYS A 82 -26.40 22.03 12.50
N VAL A 83 -25.60 21.76 11.46
CA VAL A 83 -24.13 21.62 11.55
C VAL A 83 -23.46 22.73 10.77
N ILE A 84 -22.49 23.39 11.41
CA ILE A 84 -21.56 24.33 10.76
C ILE A 84 -20.29 23.58 10.43
N LEU A 85 -19.91 23.59 9.15
CA LEU A 85 -18.69 22.94 8.67
C LEU A 85 -17.65 24.00 8.33
N ILE A 86 -16.52 23.98 9.04
CA ILE A 86 -15.41 24.92 8.88
C ILE A 86 -14.29 24.22 8.10
N PRO A 87 -13.73 24.86 7.05
CA PRO A 87 -12.63 24.29 6.27
C PRO A 87 -11.42 23.87 7.11
N LYS A 88 -10.73 22.82 6.65
CA LYS A 88 -9.48 22.35 7.24
C LYS A 88 -8.41 23.46 7.17
N GLY A 89 -7.71 23.69 8.28
CA GLY A 89 -6.64 24.68 8.38
C GLY A 89 -7.07 26.06 8.88
N SER A 90 -8.37 26.30 9.05
CA SER A 90 -8.86 27.52 9.72
C SER A 90 -8.51 27.51 11.21
N GLN A 91 -8.07 28.65 11.74
CA GLN A 91 -7.97 28.84 13.18
C GLN A 91 -9.34 29.21 13.72
N VAL A 92 -9.79 28.48 14.74
CA VAL A 92 -11.10 28.69 15.36
C VAL A 92 -10.91 28.98 16.84
N SER A 93 -11.57 30.03 17.33
CA SER A 93 -11.70 30.29 18.76
C SER A 93 -13.15 30.60 19.10
N THR A 94 -13.54 30.44 20.37
CA THR A 94 -14.91 30.70 20.79
C THR A 94 -14.96 31.54 22.06
N THR A 95 -15.91 32.47 22.12
CA THR A 95 -16.24 33.26 23.30
C THR A 95 -17.67 32.92 23.75
N GLN A 96 -17.91 32.68 25.03
CA GLN A 96 -19.23 32.28 25.56
C GLN A 96 -19.79 33.36 26.50
N SER A 97 -21.08 33.69 26.34
CA SER A 97 -21.90 34.42 27.32
C SER A 97 -23.10 33.57 27.76
N GLU A 98 -23.88 34.04 28.76
CA GLU A 98 -25.06 33.33 29.29
C GLU A 98 -26.09 32.98 28.20
N ASP A 99 -26.24 33.85 27.19
CA ASP A 99 -27.27 33.73 26.15
C ASP A 99 -26.72 33.47 24.75
N CYS A 100 -25.39 33.50 24.53
CA CYS A 100 -24.83 33.25 23.21
C CYS A 100 -23.38 32.71 23.22
N LYS A 101 -23.03 31.96 22.16
CA LYS A 101 -21.66 31.55 21.84
C LYS A 101 -21.20 32.26 20.57
N ILE A 102 -20.05 32.90 20.62
CA ILE A 102 -19.41 33.54 19.48
C ILE A 102 -18.28 32.65 18.97
N ILE A 103 -18.24 32.32 17.69
CA ILE A 103 -17.15 31.59 17.03
C ILE A 103 -16.35 32.60 16.21
N HIS A 104 -15.04 32.64 16.36
CA HIS A 104 -14.14 33.45 15.55
C HIS A 104 -13.39 32.50 14.61
N ILE A 105 -13.38 32.80 13.32
CA ILE A 105 -12.72 31.98 12.30
C ILE A 105 -11.74 32.86 11.53
N ASN A 106 -10.47 32.48 11.55
CA ASN A 106 -9.44 33.02 10.67
C ASN A 106 -9.10 31.95 9.63
N SER A 107 -9.47 32.20 8.37
CA SER A 107 -9.25 31.26 7.26
C SER A 107 -7.99 31.56 6.46
N SER A 108 -7.14 32.52 6.84
CA SER A 108 -5.98 32.92 6.03
C SER A 108 -5.09 31.73 5.64
N ALA A 109 -4.86 30.81 6.58
CA ALA A 109 -4.16 29.55 6.34
C ALA A 109 -4.95 28.57 5.44
N ALA A 110 -6.28 28.53 5.54
CA ALA A 110 -7.14 27.73 4.66
C ALA A 110 -7.18 28.28 3.23
N ASP A 111 -7.19 29.60 3.04
CA ASP A 111 -7.16 30.25 1.73
C ASP A 111 -5.80 30.06 1.04
N GLN A 112 -4.69 30.14 1.79
CA GLN A 112 -3.36 29.79 1.29
C GLN A 112 -3.27 28.32 0.88
N LEU A 113 -3.82 27.41 1.70
CA LEU A 113 -3.91 25.99 1.35
C LEU A 113 -4.73 25.79 0.07
N LEU A 114 -5.86 26.46 -0.08
CA LEU A 114 -6.72 26.36 -1.27
C LEU A 114 -6.06 26.91 -2.54
N SER A 115 -5.33 28.02 -2.44
CA SER A 115 -4.51 28.54 -3.53
C SER A 115 -3.44 27.52 -3.94
N ARG A 116 -2.72 26.96 -2.96
CA ARG A 116 -1.71 25.91 -3.17
C ARG A 116 -2.30 24.66 -3.83
N TYR A 117 -3.51 24.24 -3.43
CA TYR A 117 -4.20 23.13 -4.08
C TYR A 117 -4.66 23.47 -5.50
N GLY A 118 -5.11 24.70 -5.77
CA GLY A 118 -5.45 25.16 -7.12
C GLY A 118 -4.25 25.13 -8.08
N ASP A 119 -3.06 25.48 -7.58
CA ASP A 119 -1.82 25.36 -8.36
C ASP A 119 -1.48 23.90 -8.69
N TYR A 120 -1.69 22.97 -7.75
CA TYR A 120 -1.49 21.54 -8.00
C TYR A 120 -2.53 20.95 -8.96
N GLU A 121 -3.79 21.38 -8.91
CA GLU A 121 -4.84 20.95 -9.85
C GLU A 121 -4.47 21.34 -11.28
N LYS A 122 -4.13 22.62 -11.50
CA LYS A 122 -3.66 23.08 -12.81
C LYS A 122 -2.42 22.33 -13.27
N ARG A 123 -1.46 22.10 -12.36
CA ARG A 123 -0.24 21.36 -12.68
C ARG A 123 -0.54 19.92 -13.07
N LEU A 124 -1.43 19.25 -12.37
CA LEU A 124 -1.84 17.88 -12.67
C LEU A 124 -2.53 17.79 -14.02
N GLU A 125 -3.42 18.72 -14.34
CA GLU A 125 -4.06 18.82 -15.66
C GLU A 125 -3.01 18.94 -16.77
N GLU A 126 -2.07 19.87 -16.64
CA GLU A 126 -0.97 20.04 -17.61
C GLU A 126 -0.10 18.78 -17.77
N LEU A 127 0.17 18.06 -16.67
CA LEU A 127 0.92 16.81 -16.68
C LEU A 127 0.15 15.69 -17.38
N ILE A 128 -1.15 15.59 -17.12
CA ILE A 128 -2.03 14.62 -17.77
C ILE A 128 -2.14 14.90 -19.26
N ASP A 129 -2.31 16.15 -19.68
CA ASP A 129 -2.40 16.52 -21.10
C ASP A 129 -1.12 16.16 -21.86
N ARG A 130 0.05 16.44 -21.26
CA ARG A 130 1.34 16.05 -21.83
C ARG A 130 1.52 14.53 -21.87
N PHE A 131 1.07 13.83 -20.82
CA PHE A 131 1.07 12.36 -20.80
C PHE A 131 0.20 11.78 -21.93
N ILE A 132 -1.02 12.30 -22.13
CA ILE A 132 -1.91 11.85 -23.20
C ILE A 132 -1.26 12.09 -24.57
N ALA A 133 -0.79 13.32 -24.81
CA ALA A 133 -0.18 13.71 -26.08
C ALA A 133 1.08 12.88 -26.41
N ALA A 134 1.88 12.52 -25.41
CA ALA A 134 3.09 11.73 -25.60
C ALA A 134 2.82 10.24 -25.83
N ASN A 135 1.64 9.71 -25.47
CA ASN A 135 1.37 8.27 -25.43
C ASN A 135 0.13 7.80 -26.24
N PRO A 136 0.00 8.18 -27.53
CA PRO A 136 -1.18 7.84 -28.33
C PRO A 136 -1.31 6.33 -28.61
N THR A 137 -0.20 5.59 -28.66
CA THR A 137 -0.24 4.14 -28.91
C THR A 137 -0.74 3.38 -27.68
N SER A 138 -0.32 3.81 -26.49
CA SER A 138 -0.80 3.28 -25.22
C SER A 138 -2.28 3.57 -25.02
N GLU A 139 -2.73 4.79 -25.33
CA GLU A 139 -4.16 5.16 -25.28
C GLU A 139 -5.02 4.26 -26.17
N ALA A 140 -4.63 4.11 -27.45
CA ALA A 140 -5.37 3.29 -28.41
C ALA A 140 -5.46 1.82 -27.98
N ASN A 141 -4.37 1.28 -27.42
CA ASN A 141 -4.35 -0.08 -26.89
C ASN A 141 -5.19 -0.25 -25.62
N ALA A 142 -5.13 0.70 -24.68
CA ALA A 142 -5.95 0.69 -23.48
C ALA A 142 -7.44 0.72 -23.85
N LYS A 143 -7.83 1.58 -24.81
CA LYS A 143 -9.18 1.61 -25.35
C LYS A 143 -9.58 0.28 -25.99
N ARG A 144 -8.72 -0.31 -26.82
CA ARG A 144 -8.96 -1.62 -27.45
C ARG A 144 -9.12 -2.73 -26.40
N ALA A 145 -8.34 -2.72 -25.34
CA ALA A 145 -8.42 -3.74 -24.28
C ALA A 145 -9.80 -3.78 -23.62
N THR A 146 -10.51 -2.65 -23.53
CA THR A 146 -11.86 -2.60 -22.94
C THR A 146 -12.90 -3.47 -23.66
N SER A 147 -12.67 -3.83 -24.92
CA SER A 147 -13.59 -4.71 -25.66
C SER A 147 -13.49 -6.18 -25.25
N ALA A 148 -12.42 -6.56 -24.53
CA ALA A 148 -12.15 -7.95 -24.14
C ALA A 148 -11.97 -8.13 -22.63
N LEU A 149 -11.54 -7.08 -21.91
CA LEU A 149 -11.29 -7.08 -20.48
C LEU A 149 -12.13 -5.99 -19.81
N PRO A 150 -12.80 -6.25 -18.67
CA PRO A 150 -13.51 -5.22 -17.92
C PRO A 150 -12.57 -4.05 -17.57
N GLY A 151 -12.91 -2.85 -18.03
CA GLY A 151 -12.04 -1.66 -17.86
C GLY A 151 -10.66 -1.79 -18.51
N GLY A 152 -10.48 -2.71 -19.47
CA GLY A 152 -9.20 -2.95 -20.15
C GLY A 152 -8.13 -3.59 -19.27
N ASN A 153 -8.51 -4.27 -18.17
CA ASN A 153 -7.57 -4.71 -17.15
C ASN A 153 -7.86 -6.13 -16.62
N THR A 154 -6.80 -6.83 -16.21
CA THR A 154 -6.88 -8.17 -15.55
C THR A 154 -6.11 -8.23 -14.23
N ARG A 155 -5.53 -7.09 -13.80
CA ARG A 155 -4.80 -6.94 -12.54
C ARG A 155 -4.90 -5.48 -12.08
N THR A 156 -5.75 -5.25 -11.09
CA THR A 156 -6.22 -3.90 -10.70
C THR A 156 -5.10 -2.91 -10.44
N VAL A 157 -3.98 -3.35 -9.86
CA VAL A 157 -2.84 -2.47 -9.52
C VAL A 157 -2.10 -1.91 -10.75
N LEU A 158 -2.32 -2.49 -11.94
CA LEU A 158 -1.78 -2.00 -13.21
C LEU A 158 -2.72 -0.99 -13.89
N HIS A 159 -3.94 -0.83 -13.39
CA HIS A 159 -4.82 0.22 -13.89
C HIS A 159 -4.30 1.59 -13.44
N SER A 160 -4.36 2.56 -14.34
CA SER A 160 -4.00 3.95 -14.08
C SER A 160 -4.87 4.86 -14.95
N SER A 161 -5.35 5.97 -14.39
CA SER A 161 -6.01 7.04 -15.13
C SER A 161 -4.97 8.05 -15.66
N PRO A 162 -5.14 8.63 -16.86
CA PRO A 162 -6.25 8.40 -17.80
C PRO A 162 -6.21 7.03 -18.49
N PHE A 163 -5.01 6.47 -18.68
CA PHE A 163 -4.78 5.10 -19.14
C PHE A 163 -3.37 4.64 -18.71
N PRO A 164 -3.10 3.32 -18.64
CA PRO A 164 -1.75 2.82 -18.35
C PRO A 164 -0.82 2.91 -19.58
N LEU A 165 0.49 3.07 -19.33
CA LEU A 165 1.51 2.85 -20.36
C LEU A 165 1.48 1.39 -20.82
N ILE A 166 1.58 1.17 -22.12
CA ILE A 166 1.76 -0.16 -22.68
C ILE A 166 3.25 -0.43 -22.79
N ILE A 167 3.74 -1.47 -22.11
CA ILE A 167 5.14 -1.87 -22.14
C ILE A 167 5.36 -2.87 -23.27
N LYS A 168 6.33 -2.58 -24.13
CA LYS A 168 6.68 -3.37 -25.32
C LYS A 168 7.77 -4.40 -25.03
N SER A 169 8.78 -4.01 -24.25
CA SER A 169 9.95 -4.85 -23.95
C SER A 169 10.62 -4.40 -22.65
N GLY A 170 11.57 -5.18 -22.15
CA GLY A 170 12.43 -4.78 -21.05
C GLY A 170 13.80 -5.44 -21.10
N GLN A 171 14.82 -4.76 -20.61
CA GLN A 171 16.19 -5.25 -20.50
C GLN A 171 16.88 -4.73 -19.24
N GLY A 172 17.60 -5.60 -18.54
CA GLY A 172 18.25 -5.20 -17.28
C GLY A 172 17.23 -4.68 -16.27
N CYS A 173 17.40 -3.43 -15.81
CA CYS A 173 16.46 -2.73 -14.93
C CYS A 173 15.56 -1.71 -15.66
N SER A 174 15.41 -1.81 -16.98
CA SER A 174 14.65 -0.85 -17.78
C SER A 174 13.56 -1.51 -18.59
N VAL A 175 12.47 -0.77 -18.81
CA VAL A 175 11.37 -1.15 -19.71
C VAL A 175 11.20 -0.13 -20.83
N THR A 176 10.79 -0.58 -22.00
CA THR A 176 10.49 0.26 -23.17
C THR A 176 8.99 0.30 -23.41
N SER A 177 8.39 1.48 -23.49
CA SER A 177 6.96 1.63 -23.80
C SER A 177 6.65 1.33 -25.28
N ALA A 178 5.37 1.26 -25.62
CA ALA A 178 4.90 1.10 -27.01
C ALA A 178 5.29 2.29 -27.90
N GLU A 179 5.52 3.45 -27.29
CA GLU A 179 6.05 4.66 -27.91
C GLU A 179 7.56 4.61 -28.15
N GLY A 180 8.27 3.60 -27.65
CA GLY A 180 9.71 3.46 -27.78
C GLY A 180 10.51 4.28 -26.75
N VAL A 181 9.89 4.69 -25.64
CA VAL A 181 10.56 5.41 -24.55
C VAL A 181 11.05 4.40 -23.52
N ASP A 182 12.34 4.47 -23.18
CA ASP A 182 12.93 3.66 -22.11
C ASP A 182 12.75 4.34 -20.76
N TYR A 183 12.34 3.55 -19.76
CA TYR A 183 12.16 3.96 -18.37
C TYR A 183 13.03 3.09 -17.46
N VAL A 184 13.63 3.69 -16.43
CA VAL A 184 14.19 2.94 -15.30
C VAL A 184 13.02 2.35 -14.51
N ASP A 185 12.97 1.02 -14.40
CA ASP A 185 11.90 0.29 -13.72
C ASP A 185 12.17 0.12 -12.22
N LEU A 186 11.56 1.00 -11.43
CA LEU A 186 11.54 0.92 -9.98
C LEU A 186 10.31 0.17 -9.45
N ILE A 187 9.41 -0.32 -10.30
CA ILE A 187 8.30 -1.20 -9.90
C ILE A 187 8.82 -2.62 -9.69
N SER A 188 9.66 -3.09 -10.62
CA SER A 188 10.21 -4.45 -10.66
C SER A 188 9.14 -5.51 -10.39
N GLU A 189 8.04 -5.42 -11.14
CA GLU A 189 6.89 -6.33 -11.06
C GLU A 189 6.34 -6.51 -9.63
N TYR A 190 6.26 -5.40 -8.89
CA TYR A 190 5.85 -5.36 -7.49
C TYR A 190 6.64 -6.35 -6.63
N SER A 191 7.97 -6.30 -6.72
CA SER A 191 8.99 -7.17 -6.10
C SER A 191 9.27 -8.53 -6.75
N ALA A 192 8.51 -8.96 -7.77
CA ALA A 192 8.74 -10.25 -8.42
C ALA A 192 9.94 -10.24 -9.40
N CYS A 193 10.22 -9.11 -10.05
CA CYS A 193 11.27 -8.99 -11.06
C CYS A 193 12.65 -8.79 -10.41
N MET A 194 13.06 -9.63 -9.44
CA MET A 194 14.32 -9.45 -8.71
C MET A 194 15.56 -9.55 -9.61
N PHE A 195 15.46 -10.30 -10.71
CA PHE A 195 16.58 -10.56 -11.62
C PHE A 195 16.67 -9.55 -12.78
N GLY A 196 15.77 -8.56 -12.82
CA GLY A 196 15.58 -7.72 -14.00
C GLY A 196 14.93 -8.48 -15.16
N HIS A 197 14.78 -7.81 -16.30
CA HIS A 197 13.88 -8.26 -17.37
C HIS A 197 14.47 -9.34 -18.31
N SER A 198 15.76 -9.66 -18.21
CA SER A 198 16.46 -10.54 -19.17
C SER A 198 17.77 -11.13 -18.63
N HIS A 199 17.81 -11.52 -17.36
CA HIS A 199 19.03 -12.10 -16.77
C HIS A 199 19.45 -13.37 -17.52
N PRO A 200 20.71 -13.49 -18.01
CA PRO A 200 21.14 -14.63 -18.84
C PRO A 200 20.89 -15.99 -18.19
N ALA A 201 21.25 -16.15 -16.91
CA ALA A 201 21.05 -17.43 -16.21
C ALA A 201 19.57 -17.83 -16.05
N ILE A 202 18.63 -16.86 -16.01
CA ILE A 202 17.19 -17.15 -16.00
C ILE A 202 16.74 -17.56 -17.40
N LEU A 203 17.21 -16.89 -18.45
CA LEU A 203 16.92 -17.27 -19.84
C LEU A 203 17.43 -18.68 -20.15
N ASP A 204 18.63 -19.03 -19.70
CA ASP A 204 19.20 -20.37 -19.85
C ASP A 204 18.38 -21.42 -19.08
N ALA A 205 17.88 -21.08 -17.88
CA ALA A 205 16.97 -21.94 -17.13
C ALA A 205 15.66 -22.20 -17.89
N ILE A 206 15.10 -21.16 -18.53
CA ILE A 206 13.89 -21.27 -19.35
C ILE A 206 14.12 -22.17 -20.55
N GLN A 207 15.24 -22.00 -21.27
CA GLN A 207 15.58 -22.85 -22.41
C GLN A 207 15.77 -24.31 -22.01
N ARG A 208 16.44 -24.57 -20.89
CA ARG A 208 16.58 -25.92 -20.34
C ARG A 208 15.23 -26.53 -19.97
N ALA A 209 14.38 -25.79 -19.27
CA ALA A 209 13.03 -26.24 -18.91
C ALA A 209 12.21 -26.61 -20.16
N ALA A 210 12.25 -25.79 -21.21
CA ALA A 210 11.58 -26.07 -22.47
C ALA A 210 12.12 -27.34 -23.16
N SER A 211 13.43 -27.60 -23.08
CA SER A 211 14.05 -28.80 -23.67
C SER A 211 13.69 -30.11 -22.95
N ILE A 212 13.35 -30.05 -21.66
CA ILE A 212 12.94 -31.22 -20.87
C ILE A 212 11.49 -31.62 -21.22
N GLY A 213 10.62 -30.64 -21.46
CA GLY A 213 9.23 -30.84 -21.82
C GLY A 213 8.24 -30.27 -20.79
N ILE A 214 7.05 -29.92 -21.28
CA ILE A 214 6.00 -29.25 -20.49
C ILE A 214 4.88 -30.23 -20.16
N ASN A 215 4.14 -29.95 -19.08
CA ASN A 215 2.95 -30.74 -18.69
C ASN A 215 3.21 -32.24 -18.51
N LEU A 216 4.33 -32.58 -17.87
CA LEU A 216 4.83 -33.95 -17.71
C LEU A 216 3.92 -34.88 -16.88
N SER A 217 2.92 -34.34 -16.18
CA SER A 217 1.93 -35.09 -15.39
C SER A 217 2.53 -36.03 -14.34
N GLY A 218 3.73 -35.69 -13.85
CA GLY A 218 4.49 -36.49 -12.90
C GLY A 218 5.43 -35.64 -12.07
N VAL A 219 6.13 -36.31 -11.14
CA VAL A 219 7.15 -35.68 -10.28
C VAL A 219 8.50 -35.60 -10.99
N THR A 220 9.26 -34.56 -10.72
CA THR A 220 10.64 -34.40 -11.23
C THR A 220 11.62 -34.14 -10.09
N GLU A 221 12.90 -34.44 -10.30
CA GLU A 221 13.95 -34.20 -9.30
C GLU A 221 14.09 -32.71 -8.91
N TYR A 222 13.71 -31.80 -9.82
CA TYR A 222 13.83 -30.36 -9.60
C TYR A 222 12.93 -29.84 -8.48
N GLU A 223 11.83 -30.54 -8.16
CA GLU A 223 10.99 -30.18 -7.03
C GLU A 223 11.76 -30.30 -5.71
N VAL A 224 12.49 -31.40 -5.55
CA VAL A 224 13.30 -31.66 -4.35
C VAL A 224 14.50 -30.72 -4.30
N GLN A 225 15.24 -30.59 -5.41
CA GLN A 225 16.39 -29.68 -5.49
C GLN A 225 16.01 -28.24 -5.14
N PHE A 226 14.86 -27.77 -5.64
CA PHE A 226 14.38 -26.43 -5.34
C PHE A 226 13.97 -26.29 -3.87
N ALA A 227 13.23 -27.27 -3.33
CA ALA A 227 12.82 -27.27 -1.93
C ALA A 227 14.02 -27.27 -0.97
N GLU A 228 15.09 -28.01 -1.29
CA GLU A 228 16.32 -28.03 -0.49
C GLU A 228 17.02 -26.67 -0.46
N LEU A 229 17.08 -25.96 -1.59
CA LEU A 229 17.63 -24.60 -1.65
C LEU A 229 16.78 -23.61 -0.85
N VAL A 230 15.45 -23.70 -0.96
CA VAL A 230 14.53 -22.87 -0.16
C VAL A 230 14.69 -23.16 1.32
N LYS A 231 14.77 -24.44 1.73
CA LYS A 231 14.96 -24.85 3.13
C LYS A 231 16.29 -24.35 3.70
N LYS A 232 17.38 -24.46 2.93
CA LYS A 232 18.68 -23.91 3.34
C LYS A 232 18.61 -22.40 3.60
N ARG A 233 17.83 -21.70 2.78
CA ARG A 233 17.65 -20.25 2.88
C ARG A 233 16.69 -19.85 4.00
N PHE A 234 15.65 -20.62 4.26
CA PHE A 234 14.64 -20.35 5.31
C PHE A 234 14.54 -21.55 6.26
N PRO A 235 15.40 -21.64 7.31
CA PRO A 235 15.43 -22.78 8.20
C PRO A 235 14.12 -23.06 8.95
N SER A 236 13.23 -22.07 9.10
CA SER A 236 11.89 -22.26 9.68
C SER A 236 10.98 -23.15 8.82
N MET A 237 11.29 -23.31 7.53
CA MET A 237 10.54 -24.15 6.59
C MET A 237 11.17 -25.54 6.51
N GLU A 238 10.98 -26.34 7.56
CA GLU A 238 11.48 -27.72 7.64
C GLU A 238 10.93 -28.61 6.53
N LEU A 239 9.65 -28.39 6.20
CA LEU A 239 8.93 -28.95 5.05
C LEU A 239 8.14 -27.83 4.36
N MET A 240 7.83 -28.02 3.07
CA MET A 240 7.06 -27.05 2.28
C MET A 240 6.28 -27.70 1.14
N ARG A 241 5.34 -26.95 0.57
CA ARG A 241 4.66 -27.28 -0.69
C ARG A 241 4.63 -26.04 -1.59
N PHE A 242 4.73 -26.25 -2.89
CA PHE A 242 4.65 -25.20 -3.91
C PHE A 242 3.23 -24.99 -4.40
N CYS A 243 2.91 -23.75 -4.76
CA CYS A 243 1.65 -23.32 -5.35
C CYS A 243 1.92 -22.24 -6.42
N ASN A 244 0.87 -21.63 -6.96
CA ASN A 244 0.96 -20.81 -8.17
C ASN A 244 0.95 -19.30 -7.87
N SER A 245 0.70 -18.91 -6.62
CA SER A 245 0.70 -17.53 -6.20
C SER A 245 0.91 -17.37 -4.68
N GLY A 246 1.33 -16.18 -4.25
CA GLY A 246 1.32 -15.82 -2.83
C GLY A 246 -0.08 -15.88 -2.20
N THR A 247 -1.14 -15.60 -2.98
CA THR A 247 -2.54 -15.76 -2.51
C THR A 247 -2.83 -17.21 -2.13
N GLU A 248 -2.44 -18.16 -2.99
CA GLU A 248 -2.59 -19.59 -2.69
C GLU A 248 -1.73 -20.00 -1.50
N ALA A 249 -0.48 -19.51 -1.41
CA ALA A 249 0.40 -19.80 -0.28
C ALA A 249 -0.23 -19.39 1.06
N ASN A 250 -0.73 -18.16 1.17
CA ASN A 250 -1.40 -17.66 2.38
C ASN A 250 -2.70 -18.40 2.66
N THR A 251 -3.49 -18.71 1.63
CA THR A 251 -4.72 -19.50 1.81
C THR A 251 -4.42 -20.89 2.36
N MET A 252 -3.42 -21.57 1.82
CA MET A 252 -3.04 -22.92 2.25
C MET A 252 -2.35 -22.92 3.62
N ALA A 253 -1.56 -21.89 3.94
CA ALA A 253 -0.99 -21.74 5.28
C ALA A 253 -2.07 -21.55 6.35
N LEU A 254 -3.12 -20.75 6.08
CA LEU A 254 -4.27 -20.65 6.98
C LEU A 254 -5.02 -21.98 7.11
N ALA A 255 -5.23 -22.71 6.00
CA ALA A 255 -5.86 -24.03 6.04
C ALA A 255 -5.06 -25.01 6.92
N ALA A 256 -3.73 -25.03 6.78
CA ALA A 256 -2.83 -25.84 7.60
C ALA A 256 -2.92 -25.45 9.08
N ALA A 257 -2.79 -24.16 9.38
CA ALA A 257 -2.77 -23.64 10.74
C ALA A 257 -4.09 -23.93 11.49
N LEU A 258 -5.23 -23.67 10.86
CA LEU A 258 -6.54 -23.91 11.46
C LEU A 258 -6.84 -25.41 11.58
N HIS A 259 -6.41 -26.23 10.61
CA HIS A 259 -6.52 -27.69 10.72
C HIS A 259 -5.64 -28.24 11.85
N TYR A 260 -4.43 -27.72 12.01
CA TYR A 260 -3.49 -28.14 13.06
C TYR A 260 -4.00 -27.74 14.45
N THR A 261 -4.40 -26.49 14.63
CA THR A 261 -4.83 -25.97 15.94
C THR A 261 -6.26 -26.34 16.32
N LYS A 262 -7.09 -26.76 15.35
CA LYS A 262 -8.55 -26.98 15.51
C LYS A 262 -9.32 -25.74 15.99
N LYS A 263 -8.76 -24.56 15.75
CA LYS A 263 -9.36 -23.25 16.07
C LYS A 263 -9.84 -22.56 14.81
N ARG A 264 -10.63 -21.48 14.97
CA ARG A 264 -11.30 -20.78 13.85
C ARG A 264 -10.85 -19.35 13.63
N LYS A 265 -10.45 -18.64 14.70
CA LYS A 265 -10.09 -17.22 14.60
C LYS A 265 -8.70 -17.03 13.99
N VAL A 266 -8.56 -16.01 13.15
CA VAL A 266 -7.30 -15.59 12.54
C VAL A 266 -7.04 -14.13 12.89
N LEU A 267 -5.94 -13.84 13.58
CA LEU A 267 -5.48 -12.47 13.78
C LEU A 267 -4.74 -11.98 12.53
N VAL A 268 -5.13 -10.82 12.04
CA VAL A 268 -4.55 -10.09 10.91
C VAL A 268 -4.48 -8.60 11.24
N PHE A 269 -3.88 -7.78 10.36
CA PHE A 269 -3.65 -6.37 10.66
C PHE A 269 -4.19 -5.44 9.57
N LEU A 270 -4.71 -4.29 10.01
CA LEU A 270 -5.23 -3.25 9.12
C LEU A 270 -4.15 -2.80 8.12
N GLY A 271 -4.53 -2.76 6.84
CA GLY A 271 -3.65 -2.44 5.73
C GLY A 271 -2.74 -3.59 5.27
N GLY A 272 -2.85 -4.78 5.87
CA GLY A 272 -2.15 -5.99 5.43
C GLY A 272 -2.68 -6.49 4.07
N TYR A 273 -1.80 -7.07 3.27
CA TYR A 273 -2.14 -7.65 1.97
C TYR A 273 -1.47 -9.01 1.79
N HIS A 274 -2.27 -10.06 1.86
CA HIS A 274 -1.83 -11.45 1.79
C HIS A 274 -2.31 -12.15 0.51
N GLY A 275 -2.70 -11.36 -0.50
CA GLY A 275 -3.22 -11.85 -1.78
C GLY A 275 -4.60 -11.30 -2.12
N GLY A 276 -5.08 -11.66 -3.30
CA GLY A 276 -6.31 -11.08 -3.88
C GLY A 276 -7.58 -11.33 -3.04
N THR A 277 -7.61 -12.42 -2.27
CA THR A 277 -8.75 -12.81 -1.42
C THR A 277 -8.45 -12.69 0.08
N LEU A 278 -7.30 -12.11 0.44
CA LEU A 278 -6.82 -11.93 1.82
C LEU A 278 -6.22 -10.53 1.99
N ALA A 279 -6.99 -9.50 1.61
CA ALA A 279 -6.60 -8.10 1.73
C ALA A 279 -7.39 -7.38 2.84
N PHE A 280 -6.71 -6.53 3.59
CA PHE A 280 -7.23 -5.84 4.79
C PHE A 280 -7.08 -4.32 4.72
N ALA A 281 -7.00 -3.76 3.51
CA ALA A 281 -6.96 -2.31 3.28
C ALA A 281 -8.32 -1.61 3.48
N LYS A 282 -9.43 -2.35 3.33
CA LYS A 282 -10.80 -1.88 3.57
C LYS A 282 -11.40 -2.68 4.72
N GLU A 283 -12.29 -2.07 5.51
CA GLU A 283 -13.02 -2.79 6.57
C GLU A 283 -13.80 -3.97 5.97
N HIS A 284 -14.59 -3.71 4.93
CA HIS A 284 -15.30 -4.72 4.15
C HIS A 284 -14.71 -4.83 2.74
N ASP A 285 -14.31 -6.04 2.36
CA ASP A 285 -13.87 -6.38 1.00
C ASP A 285 -14.68 -7.61 0.52
N PRO A 286 -15.53 -7.46 -0.51
CA PRO A 286 -16.42 -8.55 -0.95
C PRO A 286 -15.70 -9.78 -1.50
N VAL A 287 -14.42 -9.68 -1.88
CA VAL A 287 -13.65 -10.83 -2.36
C VAL A 287 -12.87 -11.55 -1.25
N ARG A 288 -12.91 -11.03 -0.02
CA ARG A 288 -12.20 -11.63 1.12
C ARG A 288 -12.80 -12.98 1.48
N LEU A 289 -11.93 -13.99 1.69
CA LEU A 289 -12.37 -15.31 2.16
C LEU A 289 -13.10 -15.18 3.52
N PRO A 290 -14.16 -15.95 3.77
CA PRO A 290 -15.02 -15.78 4.95
C PRO A 290 -14.47 -16.50 6.20
N HIS A 291 -13.22 -16.22 6.58
CA HIS A 291 -12.68 -16.67 7.88
C HIS A 291 -13.12 -15.74 9.02
N GLU A 292 -13.05 -16.22 10.26
CA GLU A 292 -13.32 -15.42 11.46
C GLU A 292 -12.10 -14.55 11.79
N PHE A 293 -11.98 -13.42 11.08
CA PHE A 293 -10.86 -12.51 11.26
C PHE A 293 -11.02 -11.61 12.48
N VAL A 294 -9.95 -11.51 13.27
CA VAL A 294 -9.73 -10.47 14.26
C VAL A 294 -8.73 -9.50 13.66
N ILE A 295 -9.10 -8.23 13.50
CA ILE A 295 -8.26 -7.23 12.81
C ILE A 295 -7.63 -6.31 13.85
N GLY A 296 -6.31 -6.40 14.02
CA GLY A 296 -5.51 -5.51 14.86
C GLY A 296 -4.93 -4.31 14.11
N THR A 297 -4.34 -3.39 14.87
CA THR A 297 -3.58 -2.27 14.33
C THR A 297 -2.10 -2.67 14.23
N TYR A 298 -1.52 -2.55 13.04
CA TYR A 298 -0.11 -2.91 12.81
C TYR A 298 0.83 -2.04 13.67
N ASN A 299 1.85 -2.64 14.29
CA ASN A 299 2.75 -2.01 15.26
C ASN A 299 2.12 -1.54 16.59
N ASP A 300 0.85 -1.84 16.86
CA ASP A 300 0.20 -1.54 18.14
C ASP A 300 0.18 -2.78 19.05
N VAL A 301 1.21 -2.93 19.88
CA VAL A 301 1.36 -4.05 20.81
C VAL A 301 0.21 -4.09 21.82
N GLU A 302 -0.14 -2.96 22.41
CA GLU A 302 -1.12 -2.89 23.49
C GLU A 302 -2.54 -3.10 22.97
N GLY A 303 -2.88 -2.53 21.81
CA GLY A 303 -4.14 -2.83 21.13
C GLY A 303 -4.24 -4.30 20.73
N THR A 304 -3.15 -4.88 20.20
CA THR A 304 -3.12 -6.30 19.83
C THR A 304 -3.30 -7.19 21.05
N ARG A 305 -2.71 -6.85 22.19
CA ARG A 305 -2.86 -7.60 23.46
C ARG A 305 -4.31 -7.76 23.90
N LYS A 306 -5.13 -6.74 23.68
CA LYS A 306 -6.57 -6.76 24.02
C LYS A 306 -7.39 -7.64 23.09
N LEU A 307 -6.89 -7.90 21.88
CA LEU A 307 -7.54 -8.74 20.88
C LEU A 307 -7.16 -10.22 21.01
N MET A 308 -6.05 -10.52 21.68
CA MET A 308 -5.57 -11.88 21.86
C MET A 308 -6.46 -12.67 22.83
N ASP A 309 -6.90 -13.86 22.39
CA ASP A 309 -7.56 -14.85 23.24
C ASP A 309 -7.14 -16.27 22.84
N SER A 310 -7.55 -17.28 23.62
CA SER A 310 -7.19 -18.68 23.39
C SER A 310 -7.86 -19.31 22.16
N SER A 311 -8.86 -18.65 21.56
CA SER A 311 -9.57 -19.12 20.37
C SER A 311 -8.89 -18.74 19.05
N ILE A 312 -7.85 -17.90 19.10
CA ILE A 312 -7.00 -17.59 17.93
C ILE A 312 -6.17 -18.84 17.55
N GLY A 313 -6.36 -19.29 16.30
CA GLY A 313 -5.66 -20.42 15.70
C GLY A 313 -4.46 -20.03 14.83
N ALA A 314 -4.50 -18.85 14.24
CA ALA A 314 -3.42 -18.34 13.41
C ALA A 314 -3.23 -16.84 13.61
N ILE A 315 -1.98 -16.39 13.51
CA ILE A 315 -1.62 -14.98 13.37
C ILE A 315 -0.92 -14.85 12.01
N LEU A 316 -1.53 -14.13 11.08
CA LEU A 316 -0.97 -13.89 9.75
C LEU A 316 -0.50 -12.44 9.66
N VAL A 317 0.80 -12.25 9.40
CA VAL A 317 1.43 -10.93 9.43
C VAL A 317 2.57 -10.82 8.43
N GLU A 318 2.66 -9.70 7.72
CA GLU A 318 3.86 -9.34 6.97
C GLU A 318 4.91 -8.77 7.93
N PRO A 319 6.19 -9.21 7.94
CA PRO A 319 7.24 -8.57 8.75
C PRO A 319 7.48 -7.09 8.39
N MET A 320 7.11 -6.70 7.17
CA MET A 320 6.97 -5.32 6.73
C MET A 320 5.74 -5.26 5.81
N LYS A 321 4.74 -4.43 6.16
CA LYS A 321 3.56 -4.24 5.30
C LYS A 321 4.00 -3.70 3.95
N SER A 322 3.84 -4.48 2.90
CA SER A 322 4.35 -4.15 1.58
C SER A 322 3.35 -3.30 0.81
N ALA A 323 2.21 -3.87 0.45
CA ALA A 323 1.17 -3.15 -0.29
C ALA A 323 0.60 -1.95 0.49
N GLY A 324 0.61 -2.03 1.82
CA GLY A 324 0.19 -0.99 2.75
C GLY A 324 1.24 0.10 3.00
N GLY A 325 2.20 0.30 2.08
CA GLY A 325 3.10 1.44 2.07
C GLY A 325 4.54 1.15 2.53
N MET A 326 5.02 -0.10 2.41
CA MET A 326 6.37 -0.50 2.88
C MET A 326 6.65 -0.01 4.31
N ILE A 327 5.78 -0.37 5.26
CA ILE A 327 5.87 0.03 6.66
C ILE A 327 6.52 -1.10 7.47
N PRO A 328 7.76 -0.95 7.96
CA PRO A 328 8.43 -1.99 8.73
C PRO A 328 7.68 -2.35 10.01
N GLY A 329 7.62 -3.64 10.32
CA GLY A 329 7.21 -4.13 11.63
C GLY A 329 8.28 -3.76 12.66
N THR A 330 7.88 -3.19 13.80
CA THR A 330 8.86 -2.97 14.88
C THR A 330 9.27 -4.31 15.47
N ARG A 331 10.53 -4.41 15.93
CA ARG A 331 11.01 -5.63 16.59
C ARG A 331 10.17 -5.98 17.81
N GLU A 332 9.76 -4.98 18.58
CA GLU A 332 8.87 -5.13 19.74
C GLU A 332 7.54 -5.78 19.33
N PHE A 333 6.90 -5.27 18.28
CA PHE A 333 5.64 -5.81 17.78
C PHE A 333 5.79 -7.25 17.29
N LEU A 334 6.77 -7.54 16.42
CA LEU A 334 6.97 -8.89 15.89
C LEU A 334 7.34 -9.90 16.99
N SER A 335 8.15 -9.49 17.97
CA SER A 335 8.51 -10.35 19.12
C SER A 335 7.29 -10.64 19.97
N TYR A 336 6.47 -9.63 20.24
CA TYR A 336 5.20 -9.81 20.94
C TYR A 336 4.29 -10.80 20.22
N LEU A 337 4.14 -10.71 18.90
CA LEU A 337 3.31 -11.67 18.15
C LEU A 337 3.82 -13.11 18.27
N ARG A 338 5.15 -13.29 18.27
CA ARG A 338 5.78 -14.61 18.48
C ARG A 338 5.47 -15.17 19.85
N GLU A 339 5.65 -14.37 20.90
CA GLU A 339 5.35 -14.77 22.28
C GLU A 339 3.86 -15.07 22.47
N ALA A 340 2.99 -14.20 21.96
CA ALA A 340 1.54 -14.34 22.06
C ALA A 340 1.03 -15.58 21.29
N ALA A 341 1.57 -15.85 20.10
CA ALA A 341 1.26 -17.06 19.35
C ALA A 341 1.59 -18.31 20.15
N THR A 342 2.79 -18.36 20.75
CA THR A 342 3.23 -19.48 21.59
C THR A 342 2.33 -19.64 22.82
N ALA A 343 2.06 -18.55 23.54
CA ALA A 343 1.25 -18.57 24.76
C ALA A 343 -0.19 -19.04 24.51
N CYS A 344 -0.78 -18.64 23.39
CA CYS A 344 -2.15 -19.03 23.04
C CYS A 344 -2.23 -20.37 22.29
N GLY A 345 -1.10 -20.95 21.86
CA GLY A 345 -1.09 -22.11 20.96
C GLY A 345 -1.70 -21.77 19.59
N ALA A 346 -1.40 -20.60 19.06
CA ALA A 346 -1.70 -20.19 17.68
C ALA A 346 -0.46 -20.41 16.80
N VAL A 347 -0.67 -20.60 15.50
CA VAL A 347 0.41 -20.66 14.52
C VAL A 347 0.75 -19.25 14.06
N LEU A 348 1.99 -18.81 14.30
CA LEU A 348 2.50 -17.58 13.71
C LEU A 348 2.93 -17.84 12.26
N ILE A 349 2.29 -17.14 11.34
CA ILE A 349 2.58 -17.18 9.90
C ILE A 349 3.19 -15.84 9.50
N PHE A 350 4.46 -15.87 9.10
CA PHE A 350 5.06 -14.72 8.43
C PHE A 350 4.80 -14.79 6.93
N ASP A 351 4.11 -13.78 6.43
CA ASP A 351 4.00 -13.53 5.01
C ASP A 351 5.26 -12.84 4.50
N GLU A 352 6.16 -13.64 3.94
CA GLU A 352 7.42 -13.18 3.36
C GLU A 352 7.39 -13.19 1.82
N VAL A 353 6.19 -13.14 1.22
CA VAL A 353 6.01 -13.06 -0.24
C VAL A 353 6.80 -11.89 -0.84
N VAL A 354 6.89 -10.77 -0.12
CA VAL A 354 7.73 -9.63 -0.50
C VAL A 354 9.02 -9.59 0.31
N THR A 355 8.95 -9.79 1.64
CA THR A 355 10.06 -9.46 2.56
C THR A 355 11.21 -10.46 2.56
N SER A 356 11.01 -11.67 2.02
CA SER A 356 12.04 -12.71 1.91
C SER A 356 13.30 -12.29 1.13
N ARG A 357 13.20 -11.24 0.32
CA ARG A 357 14.30 -10.65 -0.45
C ARG A 357 15.22 -9.73 0.35
N LEU A 358 14.79 -9.28 1.52
CA LEU A 358 15.40 -8.16 2.23
C LEU A 358 16.55 -8.57 3.15
N HIS A 359 16.78 -9.86 3.28
CA HIS A 359 17.93 -10.45 3.95
C HIS A 359 18.08 -11.87 3.40
N TYR A 360 19.27 -12.48 3.48
CA TYR A 360 19.46 -13.83 2.92
C TYR A 360 18.45 -14.82 3.52
N HIS A 361 18.24 -14.77 4.84
CA HIS A 361 17.26 -15.56 5.57
C HIS A 361 15.87 -14.91 5.69
N GLY A 362 15.53 -13.92 4.84
CA GLY A 362 14.31 -13.12 4.97
C GLY A 362 14.29 -12.22 6.20
N LEU A 363 13.21 -11.44 6.37
CA LEU A 363 13.09 -10.56 7.53
C LEU A 363 12.92 -11.35 8.83
N GLN A 364 12.44 -12.60 8.78
CA GLN A 364 12.49 -13.50 9.94
C GLN A 364 13.92 -13.66 10.50
N GLY A 365 14.91 -13.84 9.61
CA GLY A 365 16.31 -13.95 10.01
C GLY A 365 16.93 -12.62 10.42
N TYR A 366 16.52 -11.52 9.78
CA TYR A 366 16.98 -10.17 10.17
C TYR A 366 16.53 -9.80 11.59
N HIS A 367 15.29 -10.14 11.97
CA HIS A 367 14.76 -9.85 13.30
C HIS A 367 15.14 -10.91 14.35
N ASP A 368 15.70 -12.04 13.92
CA ASP A 368 15.94 -13.23 14.75
C ASP A 368 14.64 -13.73 15.41
N ILE A 369 13.57 -13.84 14.60
CA ILE A 369 12.25 -14.30 15.03
C ILE A 369 11.82 -15.44 14.11
N THR A 370 11.71 -16.64 14.66
CA THR A 370 11.27 -17.83 13.92
C THR A 370 9.73 -17.97 13.95
N PRO A 371 9.04 -17.81 12.81
CA PRO A 371 7.61 -18.11 12.73
C PRO A 371 7.38 -19.63 12.73
N ASP A 372 6.15 -20.06 13.00
CA ASP A 372 5.80 -21.49 12.87
C ASP A 372 5.65 -21.89 11.40
N MET A 373 5.21 -20.94 10.56
CA MET A 373 5.10 -21.08 9.12
C MET A 373 5.56 -19.81 8.40
N THR A 374 6.08 -19.97 7.20
CA THR A 374 6.41 -18.89 6.27
C THR A 374 5.66 -19.11 4.96
N THR A 375 5.16 -18.03 4.37
CA THR A 375 4.69 -18.02 2.98
C THR A 375 5.62 -17.21 2.10
N LEU A 376 5.81 -17.70 0.88
CA LEU A 376 6.75 -17.21 -0.10
C LEU A 376 6.05 -17.05 -1.45
N GLY A 377 6.62 -16.24 -2.33
CA GLY A 377 6.09 -16.01 -3.66
C GLY A 377 7.04 -15.18 -4.51
N LYS A 378 6.48 -14.49 -5.51
CA LYS A 378 7.19 -13.43 -6.26
C LYS A 378 8.49 -13.97 -6.86
N TYR A 379 9.62 -13.35 -6.54
CA TYR A 379 10.90 -13.59 -7.18
C TYR A 379 11.45 -15.00 -6.96
N ILE A 380 11.01 -15.70 -5.91
CA ILE A 380 11.58 -17.02 -5.57
C ILE A 380 11.32 -18.02 -6.71
N GLY A 381 10.23 -17.88 -7.46
CA GLY A 381 9.95 -18.67 -8.65
C GLY A 381 10.72 -18.27 -9.92
N GLY A 382 11.78 -17.45 -9.81
CA GLY A 382 12.61 -17.09 -10.97
C GLY A 382 11.92 -16.18 -12.00
N GLY A 383 10.82 -15.52 -11.62
CA GLY A 383 10.00 -14.69 -12.52
C GLY A 383 8.73 -15.36 -13.05
N PHE A 384 8.48 -16.63 -12.72
CA PHE A 384 7.26 -17.35 -13.08
C PHE A 384 6.18 -17.27 -12.00
N ALA A 385 4.96 -17.73 -12.33
CA ALA A 385 3.90 -17.94 -11.36
C ALA A 385 4.41 -18.88 -10.25
N PHE A 386 4.35 -18.41 -9.01
CA PHE A 386 4.92 -19.09 -7.86
C PHE A 386 4.31 -18.62 -6.54
N GLY A 387 4.11 -19.58 -5.66
CA GLY A 387 4.01 -19.42 -4.23
C GLY A 387 4.58 -20.66 -3.54
N ALA A 388 4.88 -20.53 -2.26
CA ALA A 388 5.14 -21.69 -1.40
C ALA A 388 4.66 -21.39 0.01
N PHE A 389 4.21 -22.43 0.70
CA PHE A 389 3.98 -22.37 2.14
C PHE A 389 4.72 -23.53 2.79
N GLY A 390 5.27 -23.29 3.97
CA GLY A 390 6.09 -24.25 4.69
C GLY A 390 6.30 -23.80 6.11
N GLY A 391 6.88 -24.67 6.92
CA GLY A 391 7.02 -24.42 8.35
C GLY A 391 7.50 -25.65 9.08
N ARG A 392 7.21 -25.67 10.39
CA ARG A 392 7.44 -26.79 11.29
C ARG A 392 6.85 -28.10 10.73
N GLN A 393 7.63 -29.18 10.84
CA GLN A 393 7.27 -30.49 10.29
C GLN A 393 5.90 -30.98 10.76
N GLU A 394 5.56 -30.81 12.04
CA GLU A 394 4.29 -31.25 12.62
C GLU A 394 3.05 -30.52 12.08
N ILE A 395 3.20 -29.27 11.65
CA ILE A 395 2.11 -28.53 11.00
C ILE A 395 1.99 -29.00 9.54
N MET A 396 3.13 -29.14 8.86
CA MET A 396 3.17 -29.55 7.46
C MET A 396 2.77 -31.02 7.24
N ALA A 397 2.92 -31.87 8.26
CA ALA A 397 2.45 -33.27 8.25
C ALA A 397 0.93 -33.38 8.05
N THR A 398 0.15 -32.30 8.24
CA THR A 398 -1.27 -32.27 7.88
C THR A 398 -1.53 -32.48 6.39
N PHE A 399 -0.53 -32.29 5.52
CA PHE A 399 -0.60 -32.56 4.08
C PHE A 399 0.06 -33.88 3.66
N ASP A 400 0.53 -34.71 4.61
CA ASP A 400 1.13 -36.00 4.28
C ASP A 400 0.04 -36.94 3.72
N PRO A 401 0.06 -37.28 2.41
CA PRO A 401 -0.99 -38.10 1.82
C PRO A 401 -1.03 -39.54 2.36
N ALA A 402 0.00 -39.99 3.09
CA ALA A 402 -0.03 -41.28 3.77
C ALA A 402 -0.88 -41.25 5.05
N SER A 403 -1.19 -40.06 5.58
CA SER A 403 -2.03 -39.91 6.78
C SER A 403 -3.53 -39.97 6.44
N PRO A 404 -4.34 -40.78 7.15
CA PRO A 404 -5.79 -40.85 6.93
C PRO A 404 -6.55 -39.54 7.18
N SER A 405 -5.98 -38.63 7.97
CA SER A 405 -6.58 -37.33 8.29
C SER A 405 -6.01 -36.18 7.47
N ALA A 406 -5.23 -36.48 6.43
CA ALA A 406 -4.58 -35.46 5.62
C ALA A 406 -5.58 -34.54 4.92
N ILE A 407 -5.25 -33.25 4.90
CA ILE A 407 -5.95 -32.29 4.04
C ILE A 407 -5.31 -32.28 2.65
N SER A 408 -6.14 -32.07 1.63
CA SER A 408 -5.67 -32.06 0.24
C SER A 408 -5.06 -30.72 -0.15
N HIS A 409 -3.97 -30.78 -0.90
CA HIS A 409 -3.41 -29.64 -1.62
C HIS A 409 -3.08 -30.08 -3.05
N SER A 410 -4.04 -29.84 -3.94
CA SER A 410 -3.90 -30.05 -5.38
C SER A 410 -3.46 -28.76 -6.08
N GLY A 411 -3.16 -28.86 -7.36
CA GLY A 411 -2.84 -27.73 -8.23
C GLY A 411 -2.00 -28.17 -9.42
N THR A 412 -2.57 -28.03 -10.62
CA THR A 412 -1.99 -28.55 -11.87
C THR A 412 -0.57 -28.06 -12.15
N TYR A 413 -0.25 -26.83 -11.73
CA TYR A 413 1.02 -26.17 -12.04
C TYR A 413 1.95 -26.02 -10.82
N ASN A 414 1.60 -26.64 -9.68
CA ASN A 414 2.37 -26.53 -8.45
C ASN A 414 3.84 -26.93 -8.64
N ASN A 415 4.11 -27.95 -9.48
CA ASN A 415 5.44 -28.44 -9.78
C ASN A 415 5.89 -28.19 -11.23
N ASN A 416 5.36 -27.15 -11.89
CA ASN A 416 5.70 -26.90 -13.29
C ASN A 416 7.22 -26.67 -13.47
N ILE A 417 7.78 -27.28 -14.52
CA ILE A 417 9.23 -27.36 -14.73
C ILE A 417 9.92 -25.99 -14.89
N PHE A 418 9.20 -25.00 -15.45
CA PHE A 418 9.74 -23.65 -15.62
C PHE A 418 9.99 -22.98 -14.28
N THR A 419 8.99 -22.98 -13.39
CA THR A 419 9.13 -22.40 -12.05
C THR A 419 10.22 -23.14 -11.25
N MET A 420 10.27 -24.47 -11.30
CA MET A 420 11.27 -25.23 -10.53
C MET A 420 12.70 -24.87 -10.95
N ILE A 421 12.99 -24.91 -12.25
CA ILE A 421 14.36 -24.68 -12.76
C ILE A 421 14.74 -23.19 -12.69
N ALA A 422 13.81 -22.28 -13.01
CA ALA A 422 14.07 -20.84 -12.89
C ALA A 422 14.25 -20.42 -11.43
N GLY A 423 13.48 -21.03 -10.51
CA GLY A 423 13.63 -20.81 -9.07
C GLY A 423 14.98 -21.27 -8.53
N ILE A 424 15.44 -22.47 -8.93
CA ILE A 424 16.80 -22.96 -8.63
C ILE A 424 17.86 -21.97 -9.11
N ALA A 425 17.78 -21.55 -10.39
CA ALA A 425 18.71 -20.55 -10.93
C ALA A 425 18.68 -19.24 -10.14
N GLY A 426 17.48 -18.77 -9.77
CA GLY A 426 17.30 -17.59 -8.93
C GLY A 426 17.95 -17.70 -7.55
N CYS A 427 17.83 -18.87 -6.90
CA CYS A 427 18.49 -19.15 -5.63
C CYS A 427 20.02 -19.10 -5.72
N HIS A 428 20.61 -19.53 -6.85
CA HIS A 428 22.05 -19.46 -7.08
C HIS A 428 22.55 -18.05 -7.37
N ILE A 429 21.74 -17.21 -8.03
CA ILE A 429 22.07 -15.81 -8.28
C ILE A 429 22.03 -15.00 -6.97
N LEU A 430 21.02 -15.22 -6.13
CA LEU A 430 20.78 -14.40 -4.93
C LEU A 430 21.52 -14.91 -3.70
N GLY A 431 22.83 -14.71 -3.69
CA GLY A 431 23.68 -14.83 -2.50
C GLY A 431 23.56 -13.63 -1.55
N THR A 432 24.21 -13.74 -0.38
CA THR A 432 24.23 -12.68 0.64
C THR A 432 24.76 -11.35 0.08
N GLU A 433 25.87 -11.38 -0.67
CA GLU A 433 26.50 -10.19 -1.23
C GLU A 433 25.55 -9.43 -2.17
N GLU A 434 24.88 -10.14 -3.09
CA GLU A 434 23.98 -9.53 -4.07
C GLU A 434 22.74 -8.89 -3.42
N ILE A 435 22.20 -9.57 -2.40
CA ILE A 435 21.08 -9.06 -1.60
C ILE A 435 21.51 -7.81 -0.83
N SER A 436 22.64 -7.87 -0.11
CA SER A 436 23.16 -6.73 0.63
C SER A 436 23.43 -5.53 -0.28
N ARG A 437 24.12 -5.73 -1.40
CA ARG A 437 24.39 -4.67 -2.39
C ARG A 437 23.10 -4.03 -2.89
N THR A 438 22.09 -4.84 -3.25
CA THR A 438 20.80 -4.32 -3.75
C THR A 438 20.03 -3.59 -2.65
N ASN A 439 20.14 -4.03 -1.39
CA ASN A 439 19.55 -3.34 -0.25
C ASN A 439 20.22 -2.01 0.04
N GLU A 440 21.55 -1.94 0.02
CA GLU A 440 22.32 -0.70 0.19
C GLU A 440 21.94 0.35 -0.85
N LEU A 441 21.66 -0.05 -2.09
CA LEU A 441 21.13 0.86 -3.11
C LEU A 441 19.75 1.42 -2.75
N GLY A 442 18.88 0.59 -2.18
CA GLY A 442 17.56 1.03 -1.74
C GLY A 442 17.63 1.92 -0.50
N ASP A 443 18.55 1.63 0.42
CA ASP A 443 18.85 2.47 1.58
C ASP A 443 19.38 3.83 1.14
N LEU A 444 20.34 3.87 0.20
CA LEU A 444 20.85 5.12 -0.39
C LEU A 444 19.73 6.00 -0.93
N LEU A 445 18.83 5.44 -1.73
CA LEU A 445 17.72 6.21 -2.30
C LEU A 445 16.75 6.69 -1.22
N ARG A 446 16.30 5.79 -0.34
CA ARG A 446 15.32 6.12 0.71
C ARG A 446 15.87 7.16 1.68
N ASP A 447 17.09 6.97 2.16
CA ASP A 447 17.70 7.82 3.19
C ASP A 447 18.07 9.17 2.59
N GLY A 448 18.56 9.20 1.33
CA GLY A 448 18.79 10.44 0.59
C GLY A 448 17.53 11.27 0.38
N ILE A 449 16.39 10.64 0.07
CA ILE A 449 15.09 11.33 -0.02
C ILE A 449 14.73 11.94 1.34
N ASN A 450 14.82 11.16 2.41
CA ASN A 450 14.45 11.62 3.75
C ASN A 450 15.38 12.74 4.26
N GLU A 451 16.68 12.67 3.96
CA GLU A 451 17.64 13.74 4.26
C GLU A 451 17.31 15.03 3.50
N ALA A 452 16.99 14.91 2.21
CA ALA A 452 16.61 16.06 1.39
C ALA A 452 15.32 16.73 1.88
N VAL A 453 14.33 15.94 2.27
CA VAL A 453 13.08 16.42 2.88
C VAL A 453 13.35 17.11 4.22
N THR A 454 14.13 16.49 5.10
CA THR A 454 14.45 17.01 6.45
C THR A 454 15.22 18.32 6.39
N SER A 455 16.27 18.39 5.56
CA SER A 455 17.11 19.57 5.39
C SER A 455 16.35 20.79 4.85
N ARG A 456 15.26 20.57 4.10
CA ARG A 456 14.40 21.62 3.55
C ARG A 456 13.20 21.96 4.45
N GLY A 457 12.91 21.11 5.44
CA GLY A 457 11.65 21.18 6.20
C GLY A 457 10.43 20.87 5.34
N SER A 458 10.62 20.15 4.23
CA SER A 458 9.54 19.77 3.32
C SER A 458 8.60 18.76 3.99
N LYS A 459 7.32 18.80 3.60
CA LYS A 459 6.33 17.79 3.98
C LYS A 459 5.69 17.12 2.76
N ALA A 460 6.15 17.47 1.56
CA ALA A 460 5.54 17.05 0.31
C ALA A 460 5.59 15.53 0.14
N ILE A 461 6.74 14.92 0.49
CA ILE A 461 6.97 13.48 0.42
C ILE A 461 7.77 12.99 1.63
N TRP A 462 7.71 11.68 1.90
CA TRP A 462 8.67 10.97 2.75
C TRP A 462 8.78 9.52 2.30
N ALA A 463 9.88 8.85 2.65
CA ALA A 463 10.13 7.48 2.26
C ALA A 463 10.22 6.55 3.46
N THR A 464 9.54 5.40 3.39
CA THR A 464 9.66 4.30 4.36
C THR A 464 10.16 3.04 3.66
N GLY A 465 10.45 1.99 4.43
CA GLY A 465 10.80 0.68 3.92
C GLY A 465 12.06 0.13 4.57
N HIS A 466 12.66 -0.85 3.93
CA HIS A 466 13.88 -1.48 4.38
C HIS A 466 14.62 -2.04 3.17
N GLY A 467 15.93 -1.81 3.06
CA GLY A 467 16.75 -2.23 1.95
C GLY A 467 16.13 -1.84 0.60
N SER A 468 16.04 -2.83 -0.29
CA SER A 468 15.60 -2.68 -1.69
C SER A 468 14.10 -2.49 -1.88
N ALA A 469 13.31 -2.31 -0.82
CA ALA A 469 11.88 -2.08 -0.87
C ALA A 469 11.53 -0.75 -0.21
N ILE A 470 10.96 0.18 -0.99
CA ILE A 470 10.78 1.58 -0.62
C ILE A 470 9.33 1.98 -0.88
N GLY A 471 8.71 2.61 0.12
CA GLY A 471 7.39 3.21 0.03
C GLY A 471 7.54 4.72 0.03
N LEU A 472 7.18 5.37 -1.08
CA LEU A 472 7.05 6.81 -1.16
C LEU A 472 5.65 7.21 -0.71
N HIS A 473 5.60 8.18 0.18
CA HIS A 473 4.36 8.74 0.72
C HIS A 473 4.31 10.22 0.43
N PHE A 474 3.11 10.78 0.42
CA PHE A 474 2.87 12.13 -0.07
C PHE A 474 1.90 12.86 0.86
N GLU A 475 2.05 14.17 0.97
CA GLU A 475 1.19 15.03 1.80
C GLU A 475 -0.30 14.91 1.42
N SER A 476 -0.56 14.67 0.14
CA SER A 476 -1.90 14.53 -0.41
C SER A 476 -1.92 13.68 -1.69
N GLU A 477 -3.11 13.21 -2.07
CA GLU A 477 -3.32 12.43 -3.29
C GLU A 477 -2.94 13.19 -4.56
N ILE A 478 -3.19 14.50 -4.61
CA ILE A 478 -2.85 15.32 -5.77
C ILE A 478 -1.34 15.49 -5.93
N VAL A 479 -0.60 15.67 -4.83
CA VAL A 479 0.87 15.72 -4.85
C VAL A 479 1.43 14.38 -5.32
N LYS A 480 0.89 13.25 -4.84
CA LYS A 480 1.26 11.91 -5.33
C LYS A 480 1.08 11.77 -6.84
N ASP A 481 -0.08 12.16 -7.37
CA ASP A 481 -0.36 12.04 -8.79
C ASP A 481 0.53 12.98 -9.64
N CYS A 482 0.79 14.21 -9.19
CA CYS A 482 1.76 15.10 -9.84
C CYS A 482 3.16 14.45 -9.87
N PHE A 483 3.66 13.96 -8.73
CA PHE A 483 4.96 13.27 -8.66
C PHE A 483 5.02 12.06 -9.59
N TYR A 484 3.95 11.26 -9.65
CA TYR A 484 3.87 10.11 -10.53
C TYR A 484 4.09 10.50 -12.00
N PHE A 485 3.35 11.49 -12.51
CA PHE A 485 3.51 11.93 -13.89
C PHE A 485 4.84 12.65 -14.15
N GLU A 486 5.35 13.43 -13.18
CA GLU A 486 6.65 14.10 -13.30
C GLU A 486 7.82 13.10 -13.36
N LEU A 487 7.76 12.01 -12.60
CA LEU A 487 8.74 10.93 -12.69
C LEU A 487 8.65 10.21 -14.04
N LEU A 488 7.44 9.99 -14.58
CA LEU A 488 7.27 9.44 -15.93
C LEU A 488 7.86 10.35 -17.01
N GLU A 489 7.64 11.68 -16.95
CA GLU A 489 8.29 12.64 -17.87
C GLU A 489 9.82 12.57 -17.79
N ARG A 490 10.36 12.21 -16.63
CA ARG A 490 11.79 12.00 -16.38
C ARG A 490 12.24 10.56 -16.58
N LYS A 491 11.41 9.71 -17.22
CA LYS A 491 11.74 8.33 -17.59
C LYS A 491 12.03 7.43 -16.39
N ILE A 492 11.37 7.69 -15.26
CA ILE A 492 11.44 6.89 -14.04
C ILE A 492 10.06 6.30 -13.79
N MET A 493 9.97 4.97 -13.74
CA MET A 493 8.70 4.29 -13.54
C MET A 493 8.61 3.77 -12.09
N ILE A 494 7.67 4.31 -11.32
CA ILE A 494 7.30 3.85 -9.98
C ILE A 494 5.85 3.36 -9.95
N GLY A 495 5.48 2.57 -8.95
CA GLY A 495 4.09 2.18 -8.77
C GLY A 495 3.29 3.40 -8.30
N ARG A 496 2.14 3.70 -8.92
CA ARG A 496 1.36 4.92 -8.64
C ARG A 496 1.03 5.16 -7.17
N ARG A 497 0.91 4.09 -6.37
CA ARG A 497 0.74 4.18 -4.90
C ARG A 497 2.02 4.52 -4.12
N GLY A 498 3.07 5.01 -4.80
CA GLY A 498 4.40 5.21 -4.22
C GLY A 498 5.20 3.92 -4.00
N PHE A 499 4.83 2.81 -4.65
CA PHE A 499 5.55 1.54 -4.48
C PHE A 499 6.83 1.53 -5.31
N THR A 500 7.96 1.24 -4.66
CA THR A 500 9.26 1.04 -5.30
C THR A 500 9.94 -0.23 -4.78
N SER A 501 10.54 -1.02 -5.67
CA SER A 501 11.37 -2.17 -5.33
C SER A 501 12.48 -2.36 -6.35
N LEU A 502 13.74 -2.39 -5.90
CA LEU A 502 14.91 -2.45 -6.80
C LEU A 502 15.27 -3.89 -7.17
N ASN A 503 15.49 -4.21 -8.43
CA ASN A 503 16.10 -5.49 -8.82
C ASN A 503 17.64 -5.45 -8.85
N ILE A 504 18.29 -6.61 -8.94
CA ILE A 504 19.76 -6.74 -8.93
C ILE A 504 20.44 -6.10 -10.14
N MET A 505 19.70 -5.76 -11.20
CA MET A 505 20.29 -5.07 -12.35
C MET A 505 20.45 -3.56 -12.11
N HIS A 506 19.90 -3.03 -11.02
CA HIS A 506 20.15 -1.65 -10.62
C HIS A 506 21.59 -1.44 -10.15
N LYS A 507 22.11 -0.27 -10.47
CA LYS A 507 23.43 0.20 -10.11
C LYS A 507 23.33 1.51 -9.35
N LYS A 508 24.44 1.90 -8.73
CA LYS A 508 24.52 3.13 -7.93
C LYS A 508 24.15 4.37 -8.75
N GLU A 509 24.61 4.43 -9.99
CA GLU A 509 24.37 5.56 -10.89
C GLU A 509 22.87 5.75 -11.17
N HIS A 510 22.11 4.66 -11.26
CA HIS A 510 20.65 4.74 -11.41
C HIS A 510 20.00 5.37 -10.17
N MET A 511 20.44 4.99 -8.97
CA MET A 511 19.86 5.51 -7.73
C MET A 511 20.25 6.97 -7.49
N GLU A 512 21.49 7.34 -7.80
CA GLU A 512 21.96 8.73 -7.74
C GLU A 512 21.15 9.62 -8.71
N GLN A 513 20.91 9.17 -9.95
CA GLN A 513 20.08 9.89 -10.91
C GLN A 513 18.63 10.02 -10.45
N VAL A 514 18.02 8.93 -9.94
CA VAL A 514 16.64 8.97 -9.42
C VAL A 514 16.54 9.93 -8.23
N LEU A 515 17.50 9.86 -7.31
CA LEU A 515 17.56 10.76 -6.16
C LEU A 515 17.69 12.21 -6.60
N GLU A 516 18.59 12.54 -7.54
CA GLU A 516 18.73 13.89 -8.09
C GLU A 516 17.42 14.40 -8.68
N VAL A 517 16.69 13.56 -9.44
CA VAL A 517 15.38 13.92 -9.99
C VAL A 517 14.38 14.20 -8.88
N ILE A 518 14.24 13.31 -7.90
CA ILE A 518 13.29 13.49 -6.79
C ILE A 518 13.62 14.76 -6.00
N VAL A 519 14.90 15.00 -5.70
CA VAL A 519 15.35 16.21 -4.99
C VAL A 519 15.04 17.47 -5.80
N SER A 520 15.25 17.46 -7.12
CA SER A 520 14.88 18.60 -7.99
C SER A 520 13.37 18.85 -8.06
N LEU A 521 12.55 17.84 -7.78
CA LEU A 521 11.10 18.00 -7.68
C LEU A 521 10.74 18.69 -6.37
N LEU A 522 11.39 18.35 -5.25
CA LEU A 522 11.14 18.96 -3.93
C LEU A 522 11.23 20.48 -3.97
N ASP A 523 12.25 21.04 -4.64
CA ASP A 523 12.44 22.49 -4.73
C ASP A 523 11.18 23.22 -5.25
N ARG A 524 10.40 22.57 -6.13
CA ARG A 524 9.12 23.11 -6.64
C ARG A 524 8.01 23.04 -5.60
N TYR A 525 7.86 21.91 -4.92
CA TYR A 525 6.82 21.75 -3.89
C TYR A 525 7.10 22.59 -2.63
N ASP A 526 8.37 22.92 -2.39
CA ASP A 526 8.80 23.82 -1.33
C ASP A 526 8.57 25.29 -1.68
N THR A 527 8.72 25.70 -2.95
CA THR A 527 8.37 27.08 -3.37
C THR A 527 6.90 27.42 -3.14
N TYR A 528 5.99 26.46 -3.28
CA TYR A 528 4.57 26.61 -2.92
C TYR A 528 4.32 26.69 -1.40
N SER A 529 5.31 26.34 -0.57
CA SER A 529 5.24 26.47 0.89
C SER A 529 5.78 27.81 1.40
N THR A 530 6.48 28.58 0.55
CA THR A 530 7.20 29.81 0.95
C THR A 530 6.61 31.11 0.40
N SER A 531 5.49 31.08 -0.33
CA SER A 531 4.69 32.28 -0.59
C SER A 531 4.01 32.72 0.71
N LYS A 532 4.81 33.30 1.61
CA LYS A 532 4.41 33.89 2.89
C LYS A 532 3.74 35.24 2.71
#